data_AF-A0AA87B0J3-F1
#
_entry.id   AF-A0AA87B0J3-F1
#
_cell.length_a   1.000
_cell.length_b   1.000
_cell.length_c   1.000
_cell.angle_alpha   90.00
_cell.angle_beta   90.00
_cell.angle_gamma   90.00
#
_symmetry.space_group_name_H-M   'P 1'
#
loop_
_entity.id
_entity.type
_entity.pdbx_description
1 polymer ?
#
loop_
_entity_poly.entity_id
_entity_poly.type
_entity_poly.pdbx_seq_one_letter_code
_entity_poly.pdbx_strand_id
1 'polypeptide(L)'
;MSRLPESREKQLRLGESEKRLAVSFEPTPGTYGYLWVNCYNVTVYCTPCERVVRVDLETMPPKQSYINRRWRCDYCHNLGQANLSPDHSPRDSPAAKLRDIEIERRKEVLAFRLEEEHMCNLYRVKTNQESIRDIAGIMQERLNLEPDVEVYPDRPAPVVRNGESGRELVGLTWGMPSPQFVTQGKPDTGVTNIRNITSPHWRRWLRPESRCVVPWTTFCEWEDTKPRKTKRWFAINEETPLAFFAGIWTDWHGVRGSMKNPREGDHQLFGFLTTDPNSVVKPIHPKAMPVILTNKDEVELWLTAPWEEAKALQRPLPDGGLVLLPVEDERKPADLFG
;
A
#
# COMPACT_ATOMS: atom_id res chain seq x y z
N MET A 1 -0.76 -72.85 -33.68
CA MET A 1 0.65 -73.22 -33.95
C MET A 1 1.39 -71.93 -34.20
N SER A 2 2.11 -71.45 -33.19
CA SER A 2 3.59 -71.37 -33.18
C SER A 2 4.13 -70.26 -34.07
N ARG A 3 5.11 -69.43 -33.71
CA ARG A 3 5.97 -69.22 -32.53
C ARG A 3 6.72 -67.94 -32.94
N LEU A 4 6.92 -66.97 -32.05
CA LEU A 4 8.09 -66.09 -32.17
C LEU A 4 9.34 -66.93 -31.88
N PRO A 5 10.52 -66.59 -32.41
CA PRO A 5 11.51 -65.91 -31.54
C PRO A 5 12.46 -64.96 -32.31
N GLU A 6 12.76 -63.77 -31.81
CA GLU A 6 13.82 -63.37 -30.86
C GLU A 6 15.17 -62.92 -31.49
N SER A 7 15.73 -61.91 -30.82
CA SER A 7 17.16 -61.55 -30.71
C SER A 7 17.70 -60.58 -31.79
N ARG A 8 18.52 -59.56 -31.49
CA ARG A 8 19.27 -59.25 -30.26
C ARG A 8 19.79 -57.80 -30.29
N GLU A 9 19.60 -57.12 -29.16
CA GLU A 9 20.47 -56.14 -28.48
C GLU A 9 21.52 -55.33 -29.26
N LYS A 10 21.43 -53.99 -29.15
CA LYS A 10 22.46 -53.24 -28.39
C LYS A 10 21.92 -51.92 -27.81
N GLN A 11 21.97 -51.85 -26.48
CA GLN A 11 21.73 -50.69 -25.64
C GLN A 11 22.82 -49.61 -25.83
N LEU A 12 22.43 -48.34 -25.77
CA LEU A 12 23.13 -47.33 -24.95
C LEU A 12 22.26 -46.07 -24.72
N ARG A 13 21.55 -46.12 -23.59
CA ARG A 13 21.34 -45.10 -22.54
C ARG A 13 20.87 -43.66 -22.87
N LEU A 14 19.68 -43.39 -22.31
CA LEU A 14 19.24 -42.29 -21.44
C LEU A 14 19.14 -40.88 -22.09
N GLY A 15 18.02 -40.16 -22.04
CA GLY A 15 16.95 -40.19 -21.04
C GLY A 15 15.54 -39.90 -21.58
N GLU A 16 14.58 -40.50 -20.89
CA GLU A 16 13.17 -40.16 -20.92
C GLU A 16 12.94 -38.83 -20.17
N SER A 17 12.14 -37.94 -20.73
CA SER A 17 10.94 -37.44 -20.04
C SER A 17 10.07 -36.62 -20.99
N GLU A 18 8.80 -37.01 -21.05
CA GLU A 18 7.65 -36.21 -21.51
C GLU A 18 7.39 -36.09 -23.02
N LYS A 19 6.97 -37.20 -23.64
CA LYS A 19 6.06 -37.15 -24.81
C LYS A 19 4.61 -37.31 -24.35
N ARG A 20 3.99 -36.21 -23.91
CA ARG A 20 2.52 -36.08 -23.97
C ARG A 20 2.13 -35.77 -25.41
N LEU A 21 1.38 -36.72 -25.98
CA LEU A 21 0.59 -36.67 -27.21
C LEU A 21 0.44 -35.28 -27.85
N ALA A 22 1.25 -35.00 -28.87
CA ALA A 22 0.91 -34.03 -29.91
C ALA A 22 0.31 -34.82 -31.08
N VAL A 23 -0.97 -34.58 -31.34
CA VAL A 23 -1.69 -35.04 -32.53
C VAL A 23 -0.85 -34.71 -33.77
N SER A 24 -0.59 -35.70 -34.63
CA SER A 24 0.09 -35.48 -35.91
C SER A 24 -0.80 -34.61 -36.78
N PHE A 25 -0.50 -33.32 -36.82
CA PHE A 25 -1.12 -32.38 -37.74
C PHE A 25 -0.44 -32.54 -39.10
N GLU A 26 -1.16 -33.01 -40.11
CA GLU A 26 -0.68 -33.03 -41.50
C GLU A 26 -1.06 -31.70 -42.18
N PRO A 27 -0.09 -30.82 -42.51
CA PRO A 27 -0.35 -29.56 -43.20
C PRO A 27 -0.92 -29.73 -44.61
N THR A 28 -2.10 -29.16 -44.89
CA THR A 28 -2.54 -28.82 -46.26
C THR A 28 -2.16 -27.38 -46.64
N PRO A 29 -2.09 -27.02 -47.94
CA PRO A 29 -1.32 -25.87 -48.45
C PRO A 29 -1.63 -24.53 -47.77
N GLY A 30 -0.60 -23.99 -47.10
CA GLY A 30 -0.59 -22.72 -46.40
C GLY A 30 0.58 -22.67 -45.44
N THR A 31 1.49 -21.72 -45.66
CA THR A 31 2.73 -21.47 -44.90
C THR A 31 2.54 -21.30 -43.39
N TYR A 32 3.52 -21.74 -42.60
CA TYR A 32 3.69 -21.41 -41.17
C TYR A 32 4.70 -20.27 -40.98
N GLY A 33 4.48 -19.40 -40.00
CA GLY A 33 5.46 -18.39 -39.57
C GLY A 33 5.24 -17.99 -38.12
N TYR A 34 6.27 -17.42 -37.49
CA TYR A 34 6.29 -17.09 -36.06
C TYR A 34 6.40 -15.57 -35.85
N LEU A 35 5.51 -15.01 -35.03
CA LEU A 35 5.50 -13.60 -34.61
C LEU A 35 6.27 -13.49 -33.28
N TRP A 36 7.41 -12.80 -33.25
CA TRP A 36 8.20 -12.65 -32.02
C TRP A 36 7.86 -11.35 -31.28
N VAL A 37 7.65 -11.43 -29.97
CA VAL A 37 7.29 -10.31 -29.08
C VAL A 37 8.51 -9.43 -28.78
N ASN A 38 9.04 -8.82 -29.84
CA ASN A 38 9.76 -7.55 -29.80
C ASN A 38 9.83 -6.87 -31.17
N CYS A 39 9.33 -7.46 -32.26
CA CYS A 39 9.36 -6.81 -33.57
C CYS A 39 8.21 -7.27 -34.48
N TYR A 40 7.68 -6.33 -35.26
CA TYR A 40 6.65 -6.49 -36.30
C TYR A 40 7.09 -7.34 -37.51
N ASN A 41 8.18 -8.09 -37.41
CA ASN A 41 8.75 -8.87 -38.50
C ASN A 41 8.45 -10.36 -38.32
N VAL A 42 7.63 -10.93 -39.21
CA VAL A 42 7.34 -12.37 -39.25
C VAL A 42 8.24 -13.03 -40.28
N THR A 43 8.92 -14.12 -39.88
CA THR A 43 9.58 -15.01 -40.84
C THR A 43 8.61 -16.12 -41.22
N VAL A 44 8.24 -16.18 -42.49
CA VAL A 44 7.25 -17.13 -43.03
C VAL A 44 7.91 -18.01 -44.10
N TYR A 45 7.53 -19.29 -44.18
CA TYR A 45 8.05 -20.23 -45.19
C TYR A 45 7.06 -20.48 -46.35
N CYS A 46 7.24 -19.84 -47.49
CA CYS A 46 6.32 -19.96 -48.63
C CYS A 46 6.33 -21.38 -49.23
N THR A 47 5.31 -22.21 -48.97
CA THR A 47 5.27 -23.59 -49.46
C THR A 47 5.31 -23.70 -51.00
N PRO A 48 4.59 -22.85 -51.77
CA PRO A 48 4.64 -22.93 -53.23
C PRO A 48 6.01 -22.64 -53.87
N CYS A 49 6.92 -21.94 -53.18
CA CYS A 49 8.23 -21.61 -53.74
C CYS A 49 9.41 -21.90 -52.81
N GLU A 50 9.17 -22.60 -51.70
CA GLU A 50 10.13 -23.03 -50.67
C GLU A 50 11.02 -21.91 -50.09
N ARG A 51 10.60 -20.64 -50.21
CA ARG A 51 11.39 -19.49 -49.78
C ARG A 51 10.99 -18.98 -48.42
N VAL A 52 11.99 -18.58 -47.66
CA VAL A 52 11.82 -17.77 -46.45
C VAL A 52 11.51 -16.34 -46.87
N VAL A 53 10.36 -15.82 -46.44
CA VAL A 53 9.94 -14.43 -46.67
C VAL A 53 9.88 -13.73 -45.32
N ARG A 54 10.32 -12.47 -45.27
CA ARG A 54 10.18 -11.60 -44.11
C ARG A 54 9.05 -10.62 -44.39
N VAL A 55 8.06 -10.57 -43.50
CA VAL A 55 6.92 -9.66 -43.62
C VAL A 55 7.02 -8.64 -42.50
N ASP A 56 7.10 -7.36 -42.87
CA ASP A 56 7.02 -6.23 -41.94
C ASP A 56 5.55 -5.81 -41.81
N LEU A 57 4.99 -5.98 -40.61
CA LEU A 57 3.60 -5.66 -40.32
C LEU A 57 3.33 -4.16 -40.22
N GLU A 58 4.35 -3.30 -40.11
CA GLU A 58 4.17 -1.84 -40.06
C GLU A 58 3.76 -1.24 -41.41
N THR A 59 4.16 -1.88 -42.50
CA THR A 59 3.91 -1.38 -43.88
C THR A 59 2.58 -1.87 -44.48
N MET A 60 1.79 -2.65 -43.71
CA MET A 60 0.53 -3.21 -44.21
C MET A 60 -0.66 -2.24 -44.14
N PRO A 61 -1.62 -2.31 -45.09
CA PRO A 61 -2.80 -1.45 -45.09
C PRO A 61 -3.65 -1.55 -43.80
N PRO A 62 -4.22 -0.43 -43.30
CA PRO A 62 -4.90 -0.38 -41.99
C PRO A 62 -6.17 -1.22 -41.85
N LYS A 63 -6.81 -1.60 -42.97
CA LYS A 63 -8.14 -2.25 -42.98
C LYS A 63 -8.11 -3.77 -42.74
N GLN A 64 -6.97 -4.35 -42.39
CA GLN A 64 -6.82 -5.79 -42.13
C GLN A 64 -6.65 -6.04 -40.61
N SER A 65 -7.14 -7.17 -40.06
CA SER A 65 -6.99 -7.55 -38.62
C SER A 65 -5.70 -8.33 -38.42
N TYR A 66 -4.91 -8.15 -37.35
CA TYR A 66 -3.57 -8.76 -37.17
C TYR A 66 -3.57 -10.26 -36.81
N ILE A 67 -4.64 -10.78 -36.22
CA ILE A 67 -4.82 -12.21 -35.91
C ILE A 67 -5.45 -12.87 -37.15
N ASN A 68 -4.87 -13.98 -37.63
CA ASN A 68 -5.28 -14.73 -38.84
C ASN A 68 -5.07 -13.99 -40.19
N ARG A 69 -4.07 -13.11 -40.34
CA ARG A 69 -3.81 -12.44 -41.63
C ARG A 69 -3.36 -13.39 -42.72
N ARG A 70 -3.86 -13.14 -43.94
CA ARG A 70 -3.31 -13.66 -45.19
C ARG A 70 -2.31 -12.67 -45.78
N TRP A 71 -1.14 -13.15 -46.18
CA TRP A 71 -0.09 -12.35 -46.82
C TRP A 71 0.15 -12.87 -48.23
N ARG A 72 0.69 -12.05 -49.13
CA ARG A 72 1.00 -12.44 -50.51
C ARG A 72 2.51 -12.54 -50.67
N CYS A 73 3.01 -13.62 -51.26
CA CYS A 73 4.44 -13.80 -51.49
C CYS A 73 4.97 -12.85 -52.56
N ASP A 74 6.08 -12.16 -52.29
CA ASP A 74 6.71 -11.26 -53.28
C ASP A 74 7.32 -12.01 -54.46
N TYR A 75 7.55 -13.32 -54.31
CA TYR A 75 8.19 -14.15 -55.34
C TYR A 75 7.20 -14.93 -56.20
N CYS A 76 6.22 -15.60 -55.59
CA CYS A 76 5.27 -16.44 -56.32
C CYS A 76 3.85 -15.87 -56.31
N HIS A 77 3.62 -14.76 -55.61
CA HIS A 77 2.35 -14.07 -55.50
C HIS A 77 1.18 -14.90 -54.94
N ASN A 78 1.43 -16.09 -54.39
CA ASN A 78 0.42 -16.88 -53.69
C ASN A 78 0.09 -16.31 -52.30
N LEU A 79 -1.11 -16.60 -51.81
CA LEU A 79 -1.57 -16.21 -50.48
C LEU A 79 -1.13 -17.25 -49.43
N GLY A 80 -0.46 -16.81 -48.37
CA GLY A 80 -0.18 -17.60 -47.16
C GLY A 80 -0.95 -17.07 -45.95
N GLN A 81 -1.01 -17.82 -44.85
CA GLN A 81 -1.68 -17.40 -43.59
C GLN A 81 -0.66 -17.40 -42.44
N ALA A 82 -0.65 -16.37 -41.59
CA ALA A 82 0.19 -16.35 -40.40
C ALA A 82 -0.52 -17.01 -39.21
N ASN A 83 0.13 -17.96 -38.54
CA ASN A 83 -0.33 -18.54 -37.28
C ASN A 83 0.47 -17.95 -36.12
N LEU A 84 -0.17 -17.81 -34.96
CA LEU A 84 0.55 -17.48 -33.72
C LEU A 84 1.35 -18.70 -33.27
N SER A 85 2.52 -18.46 -32.66
CA SER A 85 3.33 -19.53 -32.09
C SER A 85 2.56 -20.25 -30.95
N PRO A 86 2.69 -21.58 -30.79
CA PRO A 86 1.95 -22.35 -29.78
C PRO A 86 2.20 -21.92 -28.32
N ASP A 87 3.32 -21.25 -28.05
CA ASP A 87 3.79 -20.82 -26.73
C ASP A 87 3.25 -19.46 -26.27
N HIS A 88 2.29 -18.85 -26.98
CA HIS A 88 1.71 -17.55 -26.59
C HIS A 88 0.20 -17.66 -26.34
N SER A 89 -0.16 -17.87 -25.07
CA SER A 89 -1.54 -17.71 -24.59
C SER A 89 -1.92 -16.23 -24.57
N PRO A 90 -3.18 -15.83 -24.81
CA PRO A 90 -3.65 -14.44 -24.64
C PRO A 90 -3.32 -13.84 -23.26
N ARG A 91 -3.08 -14.70 -22.25
CA ARG A 91 -2.64 -14.34 -20.90
C ARG A 91 -1.22 -13.78 -20.83
N ASP A 92 -0.36 -14.11 -21.80
CA ASP A 92 1.05 -13.69 -21.80
C ASP A 92 1.31 -12.40 -22.60
N SER A 93 0.27 -11.81 -23.18
CA SER A 93 0.39 -10.54 -23.90
C SER A 93 0.84 -9.40 -22.96
N PRO A 94 1.68 -8.46 -23.42
CA PRO A 94 2.04 -7.27 -22.64
C PRO A 94 0.83 -6.50 -22.12
N ALA A 95 -0.26 -6.44 -22.91
CA ALA A 95 -1.50 -5.81 -22.51
C ALA A 95 -2.24 -6.56 -21.38
N ALA A 96 -2.18 -7.91 -21.35
CA ALA A 96 -2.71 -8.69 -20.23
C ALA A 96 -1.88 -8.48 -18.96
N LYS A 97 -0.54 -8.52 -19.08
CA LYS A 97 0.37 -8.24 -17.95
C LYS A 97 0.15 -6.83 -17.39
N LEU A 98 -0.04 -5.82 -18.25
CA LEU A 98 -0.37 -4.45 -17.82
C LEU A 98 -1.72 -4.37 -17.11
N ARG A 99 -2.74 -5.12 -17.58
CA ARG A 99 -4.04 -5.20 -16.90
C ARG A 99 -3.92 -5.87 -15.53
N ASP A 100 -3.13 -6.93 -15.41
CA ASP A 100 -2.92 -7.63 -14.14
C ASP A 100 -2.19 -6.72 -13.14
N ILE A 101 -1.15 -6.00 -13.60
CA ILE A 101 -0.46 -4.97 -12.79
C ILE A 101 -1.44 -3.87 -12.35
N GLU A 102 -2.30 -3.39 -13.25
CA GLU A 102 -3.31 -2.37 -12.91
C GLU A 102 -4.39 -2.90 -11.95
N ILE A 103 -4.78 -4.17 -12.06
CA ILE A 103 -5.70 -4.82 -11.11
C ILE A 103 -5.07 -4.91 -9.72
N GLU A 104 -3.83 -5.38 -9.62
CA GLU A 104 -3.12 -5.44 -8.34
C GLU A 104 -2.92 -4.04 -7.75
N ARG A 105 -2.52 -3.06 -8.58
CA ARG A 105 -2.44 -1.65 -8.15
C ARG A 105 -3.77 -1.13 -7.63
N ARG A 106 -4.89 -1.45 -8.28
CA ARG A 106 -6.23 -1.04 -7.82
C ARG A 106 -6.63 -1.70 -6.51
N LYS A 107 -6.27 -2.97 -6.31
CA LYS A 107 -6.46 -3.65 -5.03
C LYS A 107 -5.66 -2.97 -3.93
N GLU A 108 -4.41 -2.61 -4.19
CA GLU A 108 -3.56 -1.88 -3.22
C GLU A 108 -4.15 -0.51 -2.90
N VAL A 109 -4.59 0.27 -3.90
CA VAL A 109 -5.23 1.58 -3.69
C VAL A 109 -6.54 1.43 -2.92
N LEU A 110 -7.35 0.42 -3.23
CA LEU A 110 -8.61 0.19 -2.54
C LEU A 110 -8.39 -0.25 -1.09
N ALA A 111 -7.46 -1.16 -0.84
CA ALA A 111 -7.08 -1.58 0.50
C ALA A 111 -6.60 -0.37 1.33
N PHE A 112 -5.75 0.47 0.74
CA PHE A 112 -5.26 1.69 1.36
C PHE A 112 -6.39 2.68 1.72
N ARG A 113 -7.35 2.91 0.82
CA ARG A 113 -8.51 3.78 1.11
C ARG A 113 -9.47 3.22 2.16
N LEU A 114 -9.68 1.91 2.16
CA LEU A 114 -10.52 1.23 3.15
C LEU A 114 -9.90 1.24 4.56
N GLU A 115 -8.56 1.37 4.64
CA GLU A 115 -7.85 1.67 5.87
C GLU A 115 -8.11 3.13 6.30
N GLU A 116 -8.00 4.11 5.40
CA GLU A 116 -8.25 5.53 5.73
C GLU A 116 -9.68 5.85 6.21
N GLU A 117 -10.72 5.30 5.57
CA GLU A 117 -12.12 5.70 5.82
C GLU A 117 -12.68 5.33 7.20
N HIS A 118 -11.96 4.51 7.98
CA HIS A 118 -12.50 3.95 9.22
C HIS A 118 -11.65 4.19 10.47
N MET A 119 -10.40 4.62 10.37
CA MET A 119 -9.52 4.68 11.54
C MET A 119 -9.64 5.95 12.37
N CYS A 120 -9.16 5.89 13.62
CA CYS A 120 -8.95 7.02 14.53
C CYS A 120 -8.36 8.24 13.82
N ASN A 121 -9.21 9.19 13.49
CA ASN A 121 -8.89 10.43 12.79
C ASN A 121 -9.27 11.66 13.63
N LEU A 122 -9.37 11.49 14.95
CA LEU A 122 -9.63 12.57 15.90
C LEU A 122 -9.12 12.17 17.28
N TYR A 123 -8.33 13.05 17.90
CA TYR A 123 -7.90 12.90 19.29
C TYR A 123 -7.79 14.27 19.96
N ARG A 124 -7.71 14.28 21.29
CA ARG A 124 -7.59 15.50 22.10
C ARG A 124 -6.31 15.45 22.91
N VAL A 125 -5.67 16.60 23.05
CA VAL A 125 -4.48 16.82 23.88
C VAL A 125 -4.86 17.86 24.93
N LYS A 126 -5.19 17.40 26.14
CA LYS A 126 -5.56 18.25 27.26
C LYS A 126 -4.51 18.18 28.38
N THR A 127 -3.39 18.87 28.21
CA THR A 127 -2.23 18.75 29.10
C THR A 127 -1.34 19.98 29.08
N ASN A 128 -0.23 19.94 29.82
CA ASN A 128 0.81 20.98 29.82
C ASN A 128 2.19 20.38 29.45
N GLN A 129 3.17 21.25 29.19
CA GLN A 129 4.50 20.84 28.77
C GLN A 129 5.27 20.07 29.85
N GLU A 130 5.03 20.39 31.13
CA GLU A 130 5.63 19.72 32.28
C GLU A 130 5.21 18.24 32.34
N SER A 131 3.92 17.95 32.18
CA SER A 131 3.40 16.57 32.16
C SER A 131 3.98 15.76 31.00
N ILE A 132 4.17 16.38 29.83
CA ILE A 132 4.84 15.74 28.69
C ILE A 132 6.30 15.46 29.02
N ARG A 133 7.01 16.44 29.59
CA ARG A 133 8.43 16.32 29.99
C ARG A 133 8.64 15.22 31.03
N ASP A 134 7.73 15.10 31.98
CA ASP A 134 7.81 14.09 33.02
C ASP A 134 7.87 12.68 32.43
N ILE A 135 7.16 12.41 31.34
CA ILE A 135 7.13 11.09 30.71
C ILE A 135 8.17 10.97 29.58
N ALA A 136 8.24 11.95 28.69
CA ALA A 136 9.09 11.92 27.50
C ALA A 136 10.54 12.37 27.75
N GLY A 137 10.86 12.84 28.95
CA GLY A 137 12.20 13.28 29.35
C GLY A 137 12.52 14.72 28.97
N ILE A 138 13.78 15.12 29.22
CA ILE A 138 14.26 16.48 28.95
C ILE A 138 14.17 16.76 27.44
N MET A 139 13.49 17.84 27.11
CA MET A 139 13.26 18.27 25.74
C MET A 139 13.38 19.79 25.60
N GLN A 140 13.72 20.22 24.38
CA GLN A 140 13.62 21.60 23.94
C GLN A 140 12.18 21.92 23.56
N GLU A 141 11.65 23.02 24.07
CA GLU A 141 10.29 23.45 23.77
C GLU A 141 10.33 24.45 22.61
N ARG A 142 9.88 24.01 21.44
CA ARG A 142 9.86 24.82 20.20
C ARG A 142 8.44 25.22 19.81
N LEU A 143 7.45 24.86 20.63
CA LEU A 143 6.04 25.10 20.46
C LEU A 143 5.45 25.66 21.76
N ASN A 144 4.61 26.69 21.65
CA ASN A 144 3.74 27.11 22.75
C ASN A 144 2.51 26.20 22.76
N LEU A 145 2.43 25.28 23.73
CA LEU A 145 1.37 24.27 23.78
C LEU A 145 0.05 24.90 24.27
N GLU A 146 -0.99 24.81 23.45
CA GLU A 146 -2.34 25.15 23.88
C GLU A 146 -2.86 24.11 24.91
N PRO A 147 -3.55 24.53 25.99
CA PRO A 147 -3.95 23.62 27.07
C PRO A 147 -4.95 22.53 26.69
N ASP A 148 -5.76 22.75 25.65
CA ASP A 148 -6.79 21.82 25.18
C ASP A 148 -6.94 21.95 23.67
N VAL A 149 -6.45 20.93 22.94
CA VAL A 149 -6.46 20.92 21.47
C VAL A 149 -7.16 19.67 20.97
N GLU A 150 -8.18 19.85 20.14
CA GLU A 150 -8.67 18.77 19.29
C GLU A 150 -7.88 18.73 17.98
N VAL A 151 -7.31 17.56 17.69
CA VAL A 151 -6.44 17.35 16.55
C VAL A 151 -7.19 16.60 15.44
N TYR A 152 -7.13 17.16 14.25
CA TYR A 152 -7.74 16.63 13.03
C TYR A 152 -6.68 16.35 11.95
N PRO A 153 -6.94 15.45 10.99
CA PRO A 153 -6.03 15.20 9.87
C PRO A 153 -5.69 16.48 9.11
N ASP A 154 -4.47 16.53 8.57
CA ASP A 154 -3.92 17.67 7.83
C ASP A 154 -3.84 18.97 8.67
N ARG A 155 -3.84 18.85 10.00
CA ARG A 155 -3.61 19.95 10.95
C ARG A 155 -2.30 19.78 11.73
N PRO A 156 -1.68 20.88 12.19
CA PRO A 156 -0.56 20.82 13.12
C PRO A 156 -0.97 20.20 14.46
N ALA A 157 -0.09 19.42 15.05
CA ALA A 157 -0.26 18.84 16.38
C ALA A 157 1.08 18.76 17.13
N PRO A 158 1.07 18.83 18.48
CA PRO A 158 2.27 18.65 19.27
C PRO A 158 2.78 17.21 19.16
N VAL A 159 4.08 17.05 18.95
CA VAL A 159 4.78 15.76 19.05
C VAL A 159 6.13 15.95 19.72
N VAL A 160 6.63 14.91 20.38
CA VAL A 160 8.02 14.86 20.85
C VAL A 160 8.82 13.97 19.91
N ARG A 161 9.90 14.49 19.33
CA ARG A 161 10.81 13.74 18.44
C ARG A 161 12.26 13.88 18.89
N ASN A 162 13.13 13.02 18.37
CA ASN A 162 14.57 13.24 18.46
C ASN A 162 15.01 14.32 17.47
N GLY A 163 15.74 15.32 17.95
CA GLY A 163 16.44 16.32 17.15
C GLY A 163 17.96 16.22 17.34
N GLU A 164 18.71 17.11 16.68
CA GLU A 164 20.19 17.09 16.70
C GLU A 164 20.78 17.27 18.10
N SER A 165 20.14 18.10 18.92
CA SER A 165 20.60 18.47 20.27
C SER A 165 19.78 17.79 21.37
N GLY A 166 19.16 16.64 21.09
CA GLY A 166 18.27 15.92 21.99
C GLY A 166 16.80 16.03 21.59
N ARG A 167 15.89 15.66 22.49
CA ARG A 167 14.44 15.65 22.22
C ARG A 167 13.91 17.07 22.06
N GLU A 168 12.89 17.23 21.21
CA GLU A 168 12.18 18.49 21.06
C GLU A 168 10.66 18.29 20.97
N LEU A 169 9.91 19.20 21.59
CA LEU A 169 8.47 19.34 21.45
C LEU A 169 8.19 20.35 20.32
N VAL A 170 7.61 19.87 19.23
CA VAL A 170 7.37 20.63 17.99
C VAL A 170 5.95 20.41 17.48
N GLY A 171 5.46 21.35 16.65
CA GLY A 171 4.21 21.19 15.91
C GLY A 171 4.46 20.61 14.52
N LEU A 172 3.97 19.40 14.25
CA LEU A 172 4.06 18.75 12.92
C LEU A 172 2.67 18.58 12.31
N THR A 173 2.57 18.47 10.98
CA THR A 173 1.27 18.26 10.31
C THR A 173 0.89 16.78 10.30
N TRP A 174 -0.31 16.44 10.74
CA TRP A 174 -0.77 15.05 10.80
C TRP A 174 -1.18 14.52 9.42
N GLY A 175 -0.39 13.58 8.89
CA GLY A 175 -0.59 12.95 7.58
C GLY A 175 0.75 12.69 6.91
N MET A 176 1.31 11.50 7.09
CA MET A 176 2.55 11.07 6.43
C MET A 176 2.39 11.02 4.90
N PRO A 177 3.50 11.08 4.13
CA PRO A 177 3.43 10.98 2.68
C PRO A 177 2.74 9.69 2.22
N SER A 178 1.79 9.81 1.30
CA SER A 178 1.15 8.67 0.66
C SER A 178 2.09 8.00 -0.34
N PRO A 179 1.98 6.69 -0.58
CA PRO A 179 2.70 6.05 -1.68
C PRO A 179 2.32 6.69 -3.04
N GLN A 180 3.29 6.87 -3.93
CA GLN A 180 3.07 7.56 -5.22
C GLN A 180 1.96 6.91 -6.09
N PHE A 181 1.81 5.58 -5.99
CA PHE A 181 0.77 4.87 -6.73
C PHE A 181 -0.66 5.20 -6.25
N VAL A 182 -0.81 5.72 -5.02
CA VAL A 182 -2.07 6.18 -4.40
C VAL A 182 -2.42 7.59 -4.84
N THR A 183 -1.45 8.52 -4.83
CA THR A 183 -1.69 9.94 -5.17
C THR A 183 -1.95 10.13 -6.65
N GLN A 184 -1.25 9.40 -7.52
CA GLN A 184 -1.45 9.43 -8.98
C GLN A 184 -1.40 10.85 -9.58
N GLY A 185 -0.48 11.68 -9.08
CA GLY A 185 -0.30 13.08 -9.51
C GLY A 185 -1.28 14.07 -8.89
N LYS A 186 -2.16 13.64 -7.98
CA LYS A 186 -3.00 14.53 -7.17
C LYS A 186 -2.22 15.05 -5.96
N PRO A 187 -2.63 16.20 -5.38
CA PRO A 187 -2.18 16.62 -4.06
C PRO A 187 -2.34 15.50 -3.02
N ASP A 188 -1.36 15.38 -2.13
CA ASP A 188 -1.32 14.35 -1.11
C ASP A 188 -2.16 14.78 0.11
N THR A 189 -3.20 14.01 0.43
CA THR A 189 -4.04 14.19 1.62
C THR A 189 -3.38 13.64 2.89
N GLY A 190 -2.41 12.73 2.73
CA GLY A 190 -1.57 12.17 3.79
C GLY A 190 -2.20 11.02 4.53
N VAL A 191 -1.32 10.20 5.11
CA VAL A 191 -1.66 8.98 5.82
C VAL A 191 -1.53 9.22 7.32
N THR A 192 -2.65 9.23 8.03
CA THR A 192 -2.67 9.53 9.48
C THR A 192 -2.22 8.35 10.34
N ASN A 193 -2.56 7.14 9.89
CA ASN A 193 -2.51 5.89 10.65
C ASN A 193 -1.76 4.82 9.86
N ILE A 194 -0.78 4.15 10.47
CA ILE A 194 0.15 3.24 9.77
C ILE A 194 0.05 1.83 10.35
N ARG A 195 -0.62 0.93 9.62
CA ARG A 195 -0.79 -0.47 10.03
C ARG A 195 0.33 -1.37 9.52
N ASN A 196 0.53 -1.39 8.21
CA ASN A 196 1.47 -2.32 7.59
C ASN A 196 2.91 -1.79 7.58
N ILE A 197 3.57 -1.77 8.75
CA ILE A 197 4.98 -1.38 8.93
C ILE A 197 5.97 -2.19 8.07
N THR A 198 5.57 -3.36 7.58
CA THR A 198 6.43 -4.18 6.73
C THR A 198 6.48 -3.68 5.29
N SER A 199 5.60 -2.77 4.88
CA SER A 199 5.63 -2.18 3.54
C SER A 199 6.95 -1.44 3.27
N PRO A 200 7.59 -1.61 2.09
CA PRO A 200 8.77 -0.85 1.69
C PRO A 200 8.60 0.67 1.76
N HIS A 201 7.36 1.16 1.67
CA HIS A 201 7.05 2.57 1.83
C HIS A 201 7.48 3.10 3.21
N TRP A 202 7.06 2.42 4.28
CA TRP A 202 7.25 2.87 5.66
C TRP A 202 8.64 2.57 6.23
N ARG A 203 9.31 1.50 5.77
CA ARG A 203 10.60 1.02 6.31
C ARG A 203 11.67 2.11 6.45
N ARG A 204 11.66 3.13 5.58
CA ARG A 204 12.63 4.23 5.59
C ARG A 204 12.51 5.15 6.82
N TRP A 205 11.37 5.16 7.50
CA TRP A 205 11.06 6.03 8.65
C TRP A 205 10.92 5.27 9.97
N LEU A 206 11.33 4.00 10.03
CA LEU A 206 11.24 3.18 11.25
C LEU A 206 12.48 3.30 12.15
N ARG A 207 13.47 4.10 11.74
CA ARG A 207 14.69 4.35 12.52
C ARG A 207 14.45 5.43 13.58
N PRO A 208 15.22 5.44 14.69
CA PRO A 208 15.04 6.40 15.78
C PRO A 208 14.97 7.87 15.36
N GLU A 209 15.66 8.27 14.30
CA GLU A 209 15.68 9.66 13.80
C GLU A 209 14.33 10.11 13.23
N SER A 210 13.53 9.15 12.74
CA SER A 210 12.20 9.39 12.18
C SER A 210 11.07 8.97 13.13
N ARG A 211 11.36 8.66 14.40
CA ARG A 211 10.33 8.33 15.40
C ARG A 211 9.95 9.55 16.23
N CYS A 212 8.68 9.58 16.62
CA CYS A 212 8.14 10.55 17.55
C CYS A 212 7.13 9.88 18.49
N VAL A 213 6.79 10.55 19.58
CA VAL A 213 5.66 10.19 20.43
C VAL A 213 4.62 11.31 20.36
N VAL A 214 3.36 10.91 20.19
CA VAL A 214 2.24 11.83 19.96
C VAL A 214 1.41 11.88 21.24
N PRO A 215 1.47 12.96 22.04
CA PRO A 215 0.70 13.08 23.27
C PRO A 215 -0.81 13.07 22.98
N TRP A 216 -1.57 12.41 23.84
CA TRP A 216 -3.04 12.41 23.80
C TRP A 216 -3.61 12.15 25.21
N THR A 217 -4.83 12.62 25.44
CA THR A 217 -5.60 12.37 26.69
C THR A 217 -6.90 11.63 26.42
N THR A 218 -7.53 11.91 25.28
CA THR A 218 -8.64 11.11 24.76
C THR A 218 -8.50 10.92 23.24
N PHE A 219 -8.96 9.79 22.71
CA PHE A 219 -9.05 9.58 21.26
C PHE A 219 -10.45 9.12 20.86
N CYS A 220 -10.84 9.43 19.63
CA CYS A 220 -12.20 9.22 19.15
C CYS A 220 -12.25 8.18 18.03
N GLU A 221 -13.22 7.28 18.13
CA GLU A 221 -13.68 6.47 17.01
C GLU A 221 -15.15 6.76 16.70
N TRP A 222 -15.56 6.44 15.47
CA TRP A 222 -16.93 6.61 15.03
C TRP A 222 -17.70 5.30 15.13
N GLU A 223 -18.70 5.25 16.00
CA GLU A 223 -19.65 4.15 16.09
C GLU A 223 -20.68 4.26 14.96
N ASP A 224 -20.92 3.18 14.22
CA ASP A 224 -21.89 3.12 13.12
C ASP A 224 -23.35 3.05 13.64
N THR A 225 -23.77 4.11 14.33
CA THR A 225 -25.14 4.32 14.84
C THR A 225 -26.05 4.95 13.78
N LYS A 226 -27.37 4.88 13.99
CA LYS A 226 -28.40 5.48 13.12
C LYS A 226 -29.12 6.62 13.85
N PRO A 227 -29.48 7.72 13.17
CA PRO A 227 -29.38 7.98 11.72
C PRO A 227 -28.01 8.50 11.26
N ARG A 228 -27.10 8.80 12.19
CA ARG A 228 -25.75 9.30 11.94
C ARG A 228 -24.80 8.59 12.89
N LYS A 229 -23.53 8.46 12.48
CA LYS A 229 -22.46 7.94 13.32
C LYS A 229 -22.31 8.78 14.59
N THR A 230 -21.97 8.12 15.69
CA THR A 230 -21.76 8.76 17.00
C THR A 230 -20.27 8.78 17.32
N LYS A 231 -19.75 9.93 17.77
CA LYS A 231 -18.39 10.03 18.30
C LYS A 231 -18.29 9.27 19.61
N ARG A 232 -17.30 8.40 19.73
CA ARG A 232 -17.02 7.62 20.94
C ARG A 232 -15.60 7.89 21.39
N TRP A 233 -15.48 8.46 22.59
CA TRP A 233 -14.19 8.81 23.17
C TRP A 233 -13.66 7.72 24.08
N PHE A 234 -12.37 7.44 23.95
CA PHE A 234 -11.62 6.51 24.77
C PHE A 234 -10.56 7.26 25.56
N ALA A 235 -10.26 6.78 26.76
CA ALA A 235 -9.20 7.29 27.63
C ALA A 235 -8.52 6.12 28.34
N ILE A 236 -7.35 6.37 28.94
CA ILE A 236 -6.70 5.39 29.82
C ILE A 236 -7.60 5.05 31.02
N ASN A 237 -8.20 6.08 31.62
CA ASN A 237 -9.21 5.97 32.68
C ASN A 237 -10.08 7.25 32.72
N GLU A 238 -11.02 7.35 33.67
CA GLU A 238 -11.95 8.48 33.79
C GLU A 238 -11.28 9.83 34.11
N GLU A 239 -10.06 9.82 34.65
CA GLU A 239 -9.26 11.04 34.91
C GLU A 239 -8.55 11.54 33.65
N THR A 240 -8.60 10.78 32.55
CA THR A 240 -8.01 11.12 31.24
C THR A 240 -6.52 11.48 31.29
N PRO A 241 -5.66 10.64 31.92
CA PRO A 241 -4.25 10.96 32.05
C PRO A 241 -3.55 10.96 30.69
N LEU A 242 -2.41 11.64 30.64
CA LEU A 242 -1.56 11.72 29.46
C LEU A 242 -1.01 10.33 29.09
N ALA A 243 -1.15 9.97 27.82
CA ALA A 243 -0.46 8.84 27.19
C ALA A 243 0.07 9.28 25.81
N PHE A 244 0.74 8.36 25.11
CA PHE A 244 1.33 8.65 23.81
C PHE A 244 0.94 7.63 22.76
N PHE A 245 0.82 8.04 21.50
CA PHE A 245 0.86 7.13 20.37
C PHE A 245 2.30 6.93 19.89
N ALA A 246 2.61 5.72 19.43
CA ALA A 246 3.87 5.42 18.76
C ALA A 246 3.86 6.04 17.35
N GLY A 247 4.58 7.15 17.19
CA GLY A 247 4.59 7.96 15.98
C GLY A 247 5.85 7.78 15.12
N ILE A 248 5.71 8.10 13.83
CA ILE A 248 6.83 8.38 12.93
C ILE A 248 6.62 9.72 12.23
N TRP A 249 7.71 10.34 11.81
CA TRP A 249 7.72 11.66 11.18
C TRP A 249 8.78 11.77 10.07
N THR A 250 8.61 12.76 9.19
CA THR A 250 9.58 13.06 8.12
C THR A 250 9.48 14.51 7.66
N ASP A 251 10.58 15.05 7.16
CA ASP A 251 10.55 16.16 6.22
C ASP A 251 10.14 15.64 4.84
N TRP A 252 9.31 16.39 4.14
CA TRP A 252 8.78 16.00 2.85
C TRP A 252 8.53 17.20 1.94
N HIS A 253 8.97 17.11 0.69
CA HIS A 253 8.71 18.12 -0.33
C HIS A 253 7.65 17.63 -1.31
N GLY A 254 6.64 18.47 -1.56
CA GLY A 254 5.59 18.20 -2.55
C GLY A 254 4.33 19.03 -2.34
N VAL A 255 3.23 18.58 -2.96
CA VAL A 255 1.94 19.28 -2.90
C VAL A 255 1.02 18.59 -1.89
N ARG A 256 0.78 19.20 -0.73
CA ARG A 256 -0.14 18.73 0.33
C ARG A 256 -1.57 19.22 0.12
N GLY A 257 -2.52 18.55 0.77
CA GLY A 257 -3.90 18.99 0.93
C GLY A 257 -4.85 18.38 -0.09
N SER A 258 -6.09 18.87 -0.09
CA SER A 258 -7.10 18.42 -1.05
C SER A 258 -6.92 19.08 -2.42
N MET A 259 -7.57 18.51 -3.45
CA MET A 259 -7.68 19.14 -4.77
C MET A 259 -8.19 20.59 -4.74
N LYS A 260 -8.98 20.97 -3.71
CA LYS A 260 -9.51 22.33 -3.58
C LYS A 260 -8.49 23.32 -3.02
N ASN A 261 -7.59 22.84 -2.17
CA ASN A 261 -6.62 23.66 -1.44
C ASN A 261 -5.22 23.00 -1.46
N PRO A 262 -4.56 22.92 -2.64
CA PRO A 262 -3.22 22.38 -2.75
C PRO A 262 -2.19 23.33 -2.13
N ARG A 263 -1.20 22.78 -1.43
CA ARG A 263 -0.11 23.52 -0.77
C ARG A 263 1.22 22.91 -1.17
N GLU A 264 1.88 23.50 -2.16
CA GLU A 264 3.21 23.11 -2.60
C GLU A 264 4.29 23.64 -1.65
N GLY A 265 5.36 22.86 -1.44
CA GLY A 265 6.52 23.27 -0.66
C GLY A 265 7.06 22.17 0.24
N ASP A 266 7.81 22.59 1.25
CA ASP A 266 8.34 21.72 2.29
C ASP A 266 7.35 21.59 3.45
N HIS A 267 7.18 20.36 3.93
CA HIS A 267 6.27 20.01 5.00
C HIS A 267 6.97 19.09 5.98
N GLN A 268 6.75 19.34 7.28
CA GLN A 268 7.12 18.38 8.32
C GLN A 268 5.87 17.61 8.72
N LEU A 269 5.88 16.31 8.47
CA LEU A 269 4.71 15.44 8.54
C LEU A 269 4.91 14.38 9.60
N PHE A 270 3.82 13.97 10.24
CA PHE A 270 3.83 12.83 11.16
C PHE A 270 2.58 11.96 10.98
N GLY A 271 2.66 10.74 11.49
CA GLY A 271 1.55 9.81 11.64
C GLY A 271 1.90 8.82 12.75
N PHE A 272 0.94 7.99 13.14
CA PHE A 272 1.19 7.00 14.19
C PHE A 272 0.75 5.60 13.80
N LEU A 273 1.37 4.63 14.46
CA LEU A 273 1.13 3.23 14.18
C LEU A 273 -0.23 2.81 14.72
N THR A 274 -0.85 1.87 14.00
CA THR A 274 -2.06 1.19 14.45
C THR A 274 -1.84 -0.31 14.54
N THR A 275 -2.70 -0.99 15.29
CA THR A 275 -2.65 -2.43 15.57
C THR A 275 -4.07 -2.99 15.65
N ASP A 276 -4.22 -4.28 15.92
CA ASP A 276 -5.54 -4.90 16.10
C ASP A 276 -6.24 -4.32 17.35
N PRO A 277 -7.57 -4.15 17.33
CA PRO A 277 -8.29 -3.57 18.46
C PRO A 277 -8.44 -4.57 19.61
N ASN A 278 -8.36 -4.07 20.84
CA ASN A 278 -8.66 -4.82 22.06
C ASN A 278 -10.19 -4.96 22.29
N SER A 279 -10.62 -5.61 23.38
CA SER A 279 -12.07 -5.85 23.60
C SER A 279 -12.89 -4.59 23.90
N VAL A 280 -12.24 -3.48 24.28
CA VAL A 280 -12.89 -2.18 24.55
C VAL A 280 -13.12 -1.40 23.26
N VAL A 281 -12.14 -1.38 22.36
CA VAL A 281 -12.23 -0.63 21.08
C VAL A 281 -13.01 -1.41 20.04
N LYS A 282 -12.84 -2.74 19.95
CA LYS A 282 -13.40 -3.59 18.90
C LYS A 282 -14.92 -3.48 18.70
N PRO A 283 -15.76 -3.34 19.74
CA PRO A 283 -17.20 -3.16 19.57
C PRO A 283 -17.58 -1.86 18.83
N ILE A 284 -16.75 -0.82 18.96
CA ILE A 284 -16.96 0.48 18.33
C ILE A 284 -16.26 0.54 16.98
N HIS A 285 -15.01 0.10 16.92
CA HIS A 285 -14.19 0.08 15.73
C HIS A 285 -13.46 -1.27 15.58
N PRO A 286 -13.98 -2.20 14.76
CA PRO A 286 -13.50 -3.59 14.74
C PRO A 286 -12.22 -3.78 13.93
N LYS A 287 -11.76 -2.76 13.20
CA LYS A 287 -10.61 -2.91 12.29
C LYS A 287 -9.27 -2.70 12.99
N ALA A 288 -9.13 -1.67 13.82
CA ALA A 288 -7.84 -1.27 14.37
C ALA A 288 -7.99 -0.40 15.64
N MET A 289 -6.91 -0.26 16.39
CA MET A 289 -6.73 0.80 17.38
C MET A 289 -5.33 1.42 17.24
N PRO A 290 -5.09 2.64 17.75
CA PRO A 290 -3.74 3.20 17.84
C PRO A 290 -2.80 2.35 18.70
N VAL A 291 -1.51 2.38 18.39
CA VAL A 291 -0.47 1.84 19.27
C VAL A 291 -0.22 2.82 20.41
N ILE A 292 -0.48 2.38 21.64
CA ILE A 292 -0.45 3.23 22.83
C ILE A 292 0.78 2.89 23.68
N LEU A 293 1.51 3.94 24.08
CA LEU A 293 2.61 3.91 25.04
C LEU A 293 2.15 4.59 26.33
N THR A 294 2.30 3.90 27.46
CA THR A 294 1.66 4.27 28.74
C THR A 294 2.66 4.68 29.81
N ASN A 295 3.96 4.47 29.60
CA ASN A 295 4.98 4.72 30.59
C ASN A 295 6.31 5.17 29.95
N LYS A 296 7.23 5.64 30.80
CA LYS A 296 8.52 6.19 30.38
C LYS A 296 9.39 5.17 29.65
N ASP A 297 9.36 3.90 30.07
CA ASP A 297 10.20 2.85 29.47
C ASP A 297 9.73 2.51 28.05
N GLU A 298 8.41 2.46 27.82
CA GLU A 298 7.84 2.28 26.48
C GLU A 298 8.15 3.48 25.56
N VAL A 299 8.09 4.71 26.09
CA VAL A 299 8.46 5.92 25.35
C VAL A 299 9.95 5.93 25.01
N GLU A 300 10.81 5.57 25.97
CA GLU A 300 12.25 5.48 25.78
C GLU A 300 12.60 4.42 24.73
N LEU A 301 12.06 3.20 24.88
CA LEU A 301 12.24 2.10 23.93
C LEU A 301 11.80 2.52 22.52
N TRP A 302 10.66 3.18 22.39
CA TRP A 302 10.19 3.67 21.10
C TRP A 302 11.15 4.70 20.51
N LEU A 303 11.62 5.67 21.29
CA LEU A 303 12.43 6.77 20.77
C LEU A 303 13.89 6.38 20.49
N THR A 304 14.45 5.34 21.12
CA THR A 304 15.91 5.08 21.02
C THR A 304 16.28 3.69 20.54
N ALA A 305 15.44 2.67 20.73
CA ALA A 305 15.85 1.30 20.45
C ALA A 305 15.93 0.99 18.94
N PRO A 306 16.78 0.03 18.52
CA PRO A 306 16.75 -0.52 17.18
C PRO A 306 15.34 -1.03 16.80
N TRP A 307 15.04 -1.03 15.51
CA TRP A 307 13.70 -1.42 15.04
C TRP A 307 13.31 -2.86 15.43
N GLU A 308 14.28 -3.77 15.49
CA GLU A 308 14.04 -5.16 15.87
C GLU A 308 13.44 -5.32 17.28
N GLU A 309 13.70 -4.37 18.17
CA GLU A 309 13.13 -4.32 19.51
C GLU A 309 11.85 -3.47 19.55
N ALA A 310 11.91 -2.26 18.99
CA ALA A 310 10.80 -1.30 19.02
C ALA A 310 9.53 -1.82 18.32
N LYS A 311 9.65 -2.67 17.30
CA LYS A 311 8.49 -3.26 16.61
C LYS A 311 7.58 -4.08 17.54
N ALA A 312 8.10 -4.57 18.66
CA ALA A 312 7.30 -5.29 19.66
C ALA A 312 6.26 -4.40 20.35
N LEU A 313 6.43 -3.07 20.28
CA LEU A 313 5.44 -2.11 20.79
C LEU A 313 4.21 -2.00 19.89
N GLN A 314 4.25 -2.46 18.63
CA GLN A 314 3.06 -2.47 17.76
C GLN A 314 2.09 -3.60 18.14
N ARG A 315 1.46 -3.46 19.30
CA ARG A 315 0.53 -4.43 19.90
C ARG A 315 -0.69 -3.71 20.48
N PRO A 316 -1.85 -4.39 20.59
CA PRO A 316 -2.98 -3.84 21.33
C PRO A 316 -2.59 -3.55 22.78
N LEU A 317 -3.16 -2.49 23.33
CA LEU A 317 -3.13 -2.28 24.77
C LEU A 317 -4.02 -3.36 25.44
N PRO A 318 -3.64 -3.90 26.62
CA PRO A 318 -4.50 -4.83 27.35
C PRO A 318 -5.92 -4.29 27.54
N ASP A 319 -6.90 -5.19 27.59
CA ASP A 319 -8.33 -4.83 27.66
C ASP A 319 -8.66 -3.87 28.82
N GLY A 320 -8.01 -4.00 29.98
CA GLY A 320 -8.20 -3.11 31.13
C GLY A 320 -7.42 -1.78 31.07
N GLY A 321 -6.71 -1.51 29.98
CA GLY A 321 -5.90 -0.28 29.81
C GLY A 321 -6.65 0.90 29.18
N LEU A 322 -7.92 0.71 28.81
CA LEU A 322 -8.78 1.76 28.27
C LEU A 322 -10.18 1.70 28.89
N VAL A 323 -10.80 2.87 28.96
CA VAL A 323 -12.23 3.02 29.24
C VAL A 323 -12.92 3.71 28.08
N LEU A 324 -14.16 3.32 27.81
CA LEU A 324 -15.06 4.03 26.91
C LEU A 324 -15.79 5.11 27.72
N LEU A 325 -15.56 6.38 27.38
CA LEU A 325 -16.19 7.50 28.06
C LEU A 325 -17.69 7.61 27.70
N PRO A 326 -18.47 8.29 28.55
CA PRO A 326 -19.85 8.66 28.22
C PRO A 326 -19.92 9.42 26.89
N VAL A 327 -21.03 9.26 26.17
CA VAL A 327 -21.27 10.04 24.95
C VAL A 327 -21.35 11.51 25.33
N GLU A 328 -20.51 12.35 24.73
CA GLU A 328 -20.59 13.80 24.90
C GLU A 328 -21.96 14.27 24.40
N ASP A 329 -22.68 15.01 25.25
CA ASP A 329 -23.96 15.59 24.87
C ASP A 329 -23.69 16.87 24.07
N GLU A 330 -24.04 16.86 22.78
CA GLU A 330 -23.86 18.03 21.88
C GLU A 330 -24.80 19.20 22.22
N ARG A 331 -25.55 19.14 23.34
CA ARG A 331 -26.29 20.29 23.86
C ARG A 331 -25.34 21.49 23.92
N LYS A 332 -25.61 22.48 23.05
CA LYS A 332 -24.94 23.79 23.07
C LYS A 332 -24.83 24.21 24.53
N PRO A 333 -23.64 24.60 25.02
CA PRO A 333 -23.58 25.24 26.33
C PRO A 333 -24.63 26.34 26.31
N ALA A 334 -25.55 26.30 27.27
CA ALA A 334 -26.46 27.40 27.49
C ALA A 334 -25.56 28.63 27.52
N ASP A 335 -25.87 29.60 26.67
CA ASP A 335 -25.25 30.90 26.75
C ASP A 335 -25.33 31.33 28.22
N LEU A 336 -24.19 31.65 28.83
CA LEU A 336 -24.15 32.21 30.19
C LEU A 336 -24.91 33.55 30.28
N PHE A 337 -25.39 34.07 29.14
CA PHE A 337 -26.19 35.26 28.93
C PHE A 337 -27.54 35.05 28.20
N GLY A 338 -27.94 33.82 27.86
CA GLY A 338 -29.26 33.49 27.30
C GLY A 338 -29.36 33.29 25.78
#